data_AF-A0A958RCH3-F1
#
_entry.id   AF-A0A958RCH3-F1
#
_cell.length_a   1.000
_cell.length_b   1.000
_cell.length_c   1.000
_cell.angle_alpha   90.00
_cell.angle_beta   90.00
_cell.angle_gamma   90.00
#
_symmetry.space_group_name_H-M   'P 1'
#
loop_
_entity.id
_entity.type
_entity.pdbx_description
1 polymer ?
#
loop_
_entity_poly.entity_id
_entity_poly.type
_entity_poly.pdbx_seq_one_letter_code
_entity_poly.pdbx_strand_id
1 'polypeptide(L)'
;DDRFVEDRVVFGTGYEFDFGNTVINTLFHIDRSYFEFLESVNNAVQSNGNPFGQPNPINSNLGGTARSIGIFTGLAYTREQTFIE
;
A
#
# COMPACT_ATOMS: atom_id res chain seq x y z
N ASP A 1 -20.12 6.63 -9.75
CA ASP A 1 -20.32 5.63 -10.82
C ASP A 1 -19.13 4.68 -10.73
N ASP A 2 -19.18 3.77 -9.76
CA ASP A 2 -18.14 2.77 -9.50
C ASP A 2 -18.25 1.66 -10.53
N ARG A 3 -17.59 1.86 -11.67
CA ARG A 3 -17.36 0.79 -12.63
C ARG A 3 -15.98 0.21 -12.36
N PHE A 4 -16.04 -0.95 -11.72
CA PHE A 4 -15.00 -1.95 -11.57
C PHE A 4 -14.06 -1.98 -12.79
N VAL A 5 -12.79 -1.84 -12.47
CA VAL A 5 -11.68 -1.76 -13.41
C VAL A 5 -11.03 -3.14 -13.41
N GLU A 6 -11.54 -4.06 -14.23
CA GLU A 6 -11.08 -5.46 -14.27
C GLU A 6 -9.65 -5.63 -14.80
N ASP A 7 -9.06 -4.59 -15.41
CA ASP A 7 -7.74 -4.70 -16.06
C ASP A 7 -6.89 -3.42 -16.00
N ARG A 8 -7.15 -2.53 -15.04
CA ARG A 8 -6.27 -1.36 -14.79
C ARG A 8 -5.98 -1.20 -13.32
N VAL A 9 -4.70 -1.05 -13.01
CA VAL A 9 -4.24 -0.58 -11.71
C VAL A 9 -4.74 0.87 -11.57
N VAL A 10 -5.70 1.10 -10.67
CA VAL A 10 -6.16 2.46 -10.36
C VAL A 10 -5.07 3.16 -9.55
N PHE A 11 -4.19 3.91 -10.23
CA PHE A 11 -3.19 4.75 -9.57
C PHE A 11 -3.79 6.13 -9.27
N GLY A 12 -4.58 6.22 -8.20
CA GLY A 12 -5.13 7.47 -7.66
C GLY A 12 -4.09 8.29 -6.90
N THR A 13 -2.92 8.54 -7.50
CA THR A 13 -1.78 9.14 -6.79
C THR A 13 -1.80 10.66 -6.72
N GLY A 14 -2.79 11.32 -7.33
CA GLY A 14 -2.87 12.79 -7.37
C GLY A 14 -1.66 13.46 -8.04
N TYR A 15 -0.81 12.70 -8.71
CA TYR A 15 0.33 13.25 -9.44
C TYR A 15 -0.18 13.92 -10.72
N GLU A 16 0.18 15.19 -10.87
CA GLU A 16 0.06 15.93 -12.13
C GLU A 16 1.40 15.83 -12.85
N PHE A 17 1.36 15.50 -14.14
CA PHE A 17 2.54 15.30 -14.96
C PHE A 17 2.55 16.30 -16.12
N ASP A 18 3.70 16.90 -16.42
CA ASP A 18 3.88 17.85 -17.53
C ASP A 18 4.98 17.39 -18.50
N PHE A 19 4.99 17.97 -19.69
CA PHE A 19 6.03 17.72 -20.70
C PHE A 19 7.43 18.01 -20.13
N GLY A 20 8.38 17.14 -20.47
CA GLY A 20 9.76 17.19 -19.96
C GLY A 20 9.94 16.62 -18.56
N ASN A 21 8.89 16.09 -17.92
CA ASN A 21 9.01 15.44 -16.61
C ASN A 21 9.56 14.01 -16.74
N THR A 22 10.22 13.54 -15.68
CA THR A 22 10.67 12.15 -15.55
C THR A 22 9.96 11.49 -14.38
N VAL A 23 9.25 10.40 -14.64
CA VAL A 23 8.54 9.61 -13.63
C VAL A 23 9.37 8.37 -13.28
N ILE A 24 9.55 8.13 -11.98
CA ILE A 24 10.19 6.90 -11.47
C ILE A 24 9.09 5.95 -11.01
N ASN A 25 8.80 4.95 -11.83
CA ASN A 25 7.80 3.93 -11.52
C ASN A 25 8.46 2.82 -10.70
N THR A 26 7.98 2.56 -9.49
CA THR A 26 8.48 1.47 -8.64
C THR A 26 7.33 0.55 -8.26
N LEU A 27 7.41 -0.72 -8.65
CA LEU A 27 6.46 -1.76 -8.28
C LEU A 27 7.10 -2.70 -7.27
N PHE A 28 6.54 -2.76 -6.06
CA PHE A 28 7.01 -3.64 -4.99
C PHE A 28 6.29 -4.99 -5.03
N HIS A 29 7.03 -6.06 -4.77
CA HIS A 29 6.51 -7.37 -4.47
C HIS A 29 6.75 -7.66 -2.98
N ILE A 30 5.66 -7.86 -2.25
CA ILE A 30 5.66 -8.14 -0.81
C ILE A 30 4.73 -9.32 -0.53
N ASP A 31 5.01 -10.02 0.55
CA ASP A 31 4.20 -11.13 1.03
C ASP A 31 2.82 -10.65 1.47
N ARG A 32 1.79 -11.46 1.19
CA ARG A 32 0.41 -11.13 1.55
C ARG A 32 0.23 -10.82 3.04
N SER A 33 0.89 -11.57 3.93
CA SER A 33 0.81 -11.35 5.38
C SER A 33 1.33 -9.97 5.79
N TYR A 34 2.37 -9.47 5.13
CA TYR A 34 2.89 -8.14 5.38
C TYR A 34 2.00 -7.06 4.77
N PHE A 35 1.44 -7.30 3.59
CA PHE A 35 0.44 -6.42 2.98
C PHE A 35 -0.78 -6.23 3.88
N GLU A 36 -1.38 -7.32 4.38
CA GLU A 36 -2.56 -7.27 5.26
C GLU A 36 -2.27 -6.50 6.56
N PHE A 37 -1.07 -6.68 7.13
CA PHE A 37 -0.61 -5.89 8.26
C PHE A 37 -0.51 -4.40 7.91
N LEU A 38 0.21 -4.05 6.84
CA LEU A 38 0.44 -2.67 6.42
C LEU A 38 -0.88 -1.95 6.07
N GLU A 39 -1.77 -2.61 5.34
CA GLU A 39 -3.10 -2.11 5.00
C GLU A 39 -3.92 -1.82 6.26
N SER A 40 -3.94 -2.76 7.22
CA SER A 40 -4.67 -2.57 8.48
C SER A 40 -4.14 -1.39 9.32
N VAL A 41 -2.82 -1.15 9.31
CA VAL A 41 -2.21 0.02 9.95
C VAL A 41 -2.69 1.31 9.28
N ASN A 42 -2.67 1.37 7.94
CA ASN A 42 -3.16 2.53 7.21
C ASN A 42 -4.66 2.79 7.47
N ASN A 43 -5.46 1.73 7.51
CA ASN A 43 -6.89 1.82 7.82
C ASN A 43 -7.14 2.29 9.26
N ALA A 44 -6.33 1.85 10.23
CA ALA A 44 -6.40 2.32 11.61
C ALA A 44 -6.06 3.82 11.73
N VAL A 45 -5.03 4.28 11.01
CA VAL A 45 -4.65 5.71 10.97
C VAL A 45 -5.78 6.56 10.36
N GLN A 46 -6.33 6.14 9.22
CA GLN A 46 -7.43 6.84 8.57
C GLN A 46 -8.70 6.88 9.44
N SER A 47 -9.05 5.78 10.11
CA SER A 47 -10.16 5.75 11.06
C SER A 47 -9.95 6.68 12.25
N ASN A 48 -8.73 6.74 12.81
CA ASN A 48 -8.42 7.66 13.92
C ASN A 48 -8.56 9.13 13.54
N GLY A 49 -8.37 9.47 12.26
CA GLY A 49 -8.59 10.82 11.73
C GLY A 49 -10.07 11.19 11.52
N ASN A 50 -11.00 10.24 11.68
CA ASN A 50 -12.41 10.43 11.38
C ASN A 50 -13.28 10.30 12.66
N PRO A 51 -13.97 11.36 13.11
CA PRO A 51 -14.80 11.33 14.32
C PRO A 51 -16.05 10.44 14.21
N PHE A 52 -16.38 9.98 13.00
CA PHE A 52 -17.47 9.02 12.73
C PHE A 52 -16.95 7.65 12.28
N GLY A 53 -15.62 7.51 12.13
CA GLY A 53 -14.99 6.26 11.73
C GLY A 53 -15.00 5.26 12.89
N GLN A 54 -15.38 4.02 12.62
CA GLN A 54 -15.20 2.97 13.61
C GLN A 54 -13.69 2.66 13.77
N PRO A 55 -13.23 2.36 14.99
CA PRO A 55 -11.85 1.90 15.20
C PRO A 55 -11.57 0.66 14.33
N ASN A 56 -10.48 0.72 13.57
CA ASN A 56 -10.03 -0.39 12.74
C ASN A 56 -8.92 -1.17 13.46
N PRO A 57 -9.06 -2.51 13.62
CA PRO A 57 -8.04 -3.32 14.26
C PRO A 57 -6.80 -3.46 13.36
N ILE A 58 -5.63 -3.58 13.98
CA ILE A 58 -4.40 -3.96 13.28
C ILE A 58 -4.38 -5.48 13.12
N ASN A 59 -4.27 -5.95 11.89
CA ASN A 59 -4.20 -7.37 11.55
C ASN A 59 -2.79 -7.89 11.84
N SER A 60 -2.70 -8.91 12.69
CA SER A 60 -1.42 -9.50 13.09
C SER A 60 -1.49 -11.02 13.03
N ASN A 61 -0.46 -11.63 12.45
CA ASN A 61 -0.26 -13.09 12.47
C ASN A 61 0.76 -13.53 13.54
N LEU A 62 1.18 -12.62 14.41
CA LEU A 62 2.10 -12.95 15.51
C LEU A 62 1.39 -13.88 16.50
N GLY A 63 2.08 -14.94 16.90
CA GLY A 63 1.55 -15.93 17.83
C GLY A 63 2.65 -16.79 18.44
N GLY A 64 2.23 -17.73 19.29
CA GLY A 64 3.12 -18.61 20.03
C GLY A 64 3.58 -18.03 21.37
N THR A 65 4.45 -18.77 22.04
CA THR A 65 4.96 -18.44 23.39
C THR A 65 6.34 -17.78 23.37
N ALA A 66 7.01 -17.76 22.21
CA ALA A 66 8.25 -17.04 22.01
C ALA A 66 7.94 -15.54 21.82
N ARG A 67 8.88 -14.67 22.23
CA ARG A 67 8.80 -13.22 21.98
C ARG A 67 8.86 -12.95 20.47
N SER A 68 7.71 -12.84 19.83
CA SER A 68 7.61 -12.47 18.42
C SER A 68 8.19 -11.06 18.20
N ILE A 69 9.06 -10.91 17.22
CA ILE A 69 9.79 -9.66 16.95
C ILE A 69 9.19 -8.84 15.80
N GLY A 70 8.24 -9.39 15.04
CA GLY A 70 7.53 -8.66 13.98
C GLY A 70 7.04 -9.53 12.84
N ILE A 71 6.33 -8.88 11.91
CA ILE A 71 5.89 -9.42 10.62
C ILE A 71 6.84 -8.86 9.58
N PHE A 72 7.48 -9.72 8.80
CA PHE A 72 8.51 -9.33 7.84
C PHE A 72 8.14 -9.77 6.44
N THR A 73 8.71 -9.10 5.45
CA THR A 73 8.63 -9.50 4.04
C THR A 73 9.96 -9.23 3.34
N GLY A 74 10.23 -9.99 2.29
CA GLY A 74 11.30 -9.67 1.36
C GLY A 74 10.98 -8.39 0.58
N LEU A 75 11.97 -7.51 0.42
CA LEU A 75 11.83 -6.33 -0.43
C LEU A 75 12.36 -6.64 -1.83
N ALA A 76 11.46 -7.01 -2.73
CA ALA A 76 11.74 -7.12 -4.16
C ALA A 76 10.96 -6.04 -4.92
N TYR A 77 11.58 -5.41 -5.90
CA TYR A 77 10.89 -4.41 -6.71
C TYR A 77 11.42 -4.35 -8.15
N THR A 78 10.53 -3.94 -9.06
CA THR A 78 10.90 -3.53 -10.41
C THR A 78 10.81 -2.01 -10.47
N ARG A 79 11.81 -1.36 -11.06
CA ARG A 79 11.83 0.09 -11.22
C ARG A 79 12.15 0.46 -12.66
N GLU A 80 11.34 1.35 -13.21
CA GLU A 80 11.49 1.88 -14.56
C GLU A 80 11.39 3.41 -14.55
N GLN A 81 12.11 4.05 -15.46
CA GLN A 81 12.01 5.49 -15.70
C GLN A 81 11.17 5.76 -16.93
N THR A 82 10.24 6.69 -16.82
CA THR A 82 9.38 7.12 -17.93
C THR A 82 9.58 8.60 -18.15
N PHE A 83 9.99 8.97 -19.36
CA PHE A 83 10.11 10.35 -19.79
C PHE A 83 8.80 10.78 -20.43
N ILE A 84 8.30 11.95 -20.08
CA ILE A 84 7.09 12.52 -20.64
C ILE A 84 7.51 13.53 -21.70
N GLU A 85 7.26 13.17 -22.95
CA GLU A 85 7.50 13.94 -24.17
C GLU A 85 6.18 14.18 -24.93
#